data_AF-A0A7S7FZE1-F1
#
_entry.id   AF-A0A7S7FZE1-F1
#
_cell.length_a   1.000
_cell.length_b   1.000
_cell.length_c   1.000
_cell.angle_alpha   90.00
_cell.angle_beta   90.00
_cell.angle_gamma   90.00
#
_symmetry.space_group_name_H-M   'P 1'
#
loop_
_entity.id
_entity.type
_entity.pdbx_description
1 polymer ?
#
loop_
_entity_poly.entity_id
_entity_poly.type
_entity_poly.pdbx_seq_one_letter_code
_entity_poly.pdbx_strand_id
1 'polypeptide(L)'
;MLLNKIQKQLTDKIIKVFDNQQTTLLVAPTGSGKTIMFSFILKHFFQIKSIEKACVLVHRDELMQQNKKLLKLLIQILQHVILMQKLKNGILK
;
A
#
# COMPACT_ATOMS: atom_id res chain seq x y z
N MET A 1 -14.41 -5.27 -4.52
CA MET A 1 -14.45 -4.05 -3.66
C MET A 1 -14.09 -2.86 -4.53
N LEU A 2 -14.92 -1.81 -4.58
CA LEU A 2 -14.79 -0.68 -5.50
C LEU A 2 -14.32 0.56 -4.72
N LEU A 3 -13.34 1.31 -5.24
CA LEU A 3 -12.97 2.62 -4.68
C LEU A 3 -14.11 3.61 -4.92
N ASN A 4 -14.42 4.43 -3.92
CA ASN A 4 -15.33 5.56 -4.14
C ASN A 4 -14.65 6.64 -5.01
N LYS A 5 -15.44 7.62 -5.49
CA LYS A 5 -14.95 8.65 -6.43
C LYS A 5 -13.70 9.39 -5.93
N ILE A 6 -13.69 9.79 -4.65
CA ILE A 6 -12.57 10.53 -4.06
C ILE A 6 -11.35 9.63 -3.93
N GLN A 7 -11.52 8.40 -3.42
CA GLN A 7 -10.43 7.44 -3.31
C GLN A 7 -9.82 7.11 -4.67
N LYS A 8 -10.65 6.97 -5.71
CA LYS A 8 -10.17 6.75 -7.08
C LYS A 8 -9.36 7.95 -7.58
N GLN A 9 -9.88 9.17 -7.44
CA GLN A 9 -9.15 10.38 -7.83
C GLN A 9 -7.80 10.53 -7.10
N LEU A 10 -7.74 10.21 -5.81
CA LEU A 10 -6.49 10.26 -5.04
C LEU A 10 -5.50 9.18 -5.47
N THR A 11 -5.97 7.94 -5.67
CA THR A 11 -5.11 6.84 -6.14
C THR A 11 -4.57 7.08 -7.55
N ASP A 12 -5.41 7.55 -8.48
CA ASP A 12 -4.99 7.90 -9.84
C ASP A 12 -3.94 9.02 -9.85
N LYS A 13 -4.09 10.04 -8.98
CA LYS A 13 -3.08 11.09 -8.80
C LYS A 13 -1.75 10.52 -8.30
N ILE A 14 -1.80 9.65 -7.29
CA ILE A 14 -0.58 9.05 -6.74
C ILE A 14 0.14 8.21 -7.80
N ILE A 15 -0.58 7.38 -8.56
CA ILE A 15 0.00 6.57 -9.64
C ILE A 15 0.73 7.47 -10.65
N LYS A 16 0.08 8.56 -11.12
CA LYS A 16 0.69 9.51 -12.06
C LYS A 16 1.93 10.22 -11.51
N VAL A 17 2.00 10.46 -10.20
CA VAL A 17 3.20 11.07 -9.60
C VAL A 17 4.42 10.16 -9.77
N PHE A 18 4.22 8.83 -9.71
CA PHE A 18 5.31 7.87 -9.91
C PHE A 18 5.86 7.81 -11.33
N ASP A 19 5.18 8.40 -12.32
CA ASP A 19 5.73 8.52 -13.67
C ASP A 19 6.99 9.42 -13.69
N ASN A 20 7.10 10.35 -12.73
CA ASN A 20 8.18 11.35 -12.68
C ASN A 20 8.94 11.39 -11.35
N GLN A 21 8.45 10.72 -10.31
CA GLN A 21 8.99 10.77 -8.95
C GLN A 21 9.16 9.36 -8.39
N GLN A 22 10.22 9.13 -7.61
CA GLN A 22 10.45 7.83 -6.98
C GLN A 22 9.74 7.70 -5.62
N THR A 23 9.33 8.83 -5.02
CA THR A 23 8.74 8.89 -3.69
C THR A 23 7.57 9.86 -3.64
N THR A 24 6.55 9.57 -2.83
CA THR A 24 5.39 10.45 -2.65
C THR A 24 4.76 10.27 -1.27
N LEU A 25 3.98 11.26 -0.84
CA LEU A 25 3.28 11.28 0.45
C LEU A 25 1.79 11.51 0.25
N LEU A 26 0.96 10.56 0.71
CA LEU A 26 -0.49 10.70 0.75
C LEU A 26 -0.96 11.08 2.16
N VAL A 27 -1.50 12.29 2.30
CA VAL A 27 -2.14 12.76 3.53
C VAL A 27 -3.66 12.71 3.38
N ALA A 28 -4.34 12.04 4.30
CA ALA A 28 -5.81 11.97 4.32
C ALA A 28 -6.32 11.73 5.75
N PRO A 29 -7.55 12.15 6.10
CA PRO A 29 -8.10 11.99 7.45
C PRO A 29 -8.22 10.52 7.88
N THR A 30 -8.40 10.29 9.17
CA THR A 30 -8.76 8.96 9.71
C THR A 30 -10.09 8.49 9.12
N GLY A 31 -10.24 7.18 8.89
CA GLY A 31 -11.46 6.63 8.29
C GLY A 31 -11.60 6.81 6.76
N SER A 32 -10.72 7.57 6.09
CA SER A 32 -10.79 7.79 4.63
C SER A 32 -10.47 6.57 3.77
N GLY A 33 -9.98 5.49 4.38
CA GLY A 33 -9.59 4.27 3.67
C GLY A 33 -8.19 4.30 3.09
N LYS A 34 -7.23 5.01 3.71
CA LYS A 34 -5.81 5.07 3.28
C LYS A 34 -5.23 3.69 2.95
N THR A 35 -5.52 2.68 3.78
CA THR A 35 -5.08 1.31 3.56
C THR A 35 -5.66 0.68 2.29
N ILE A 36 -6.94 0.92 2.01
CA ILE A 36 -7.61 0.42 0.79
C ILE A 36 -7.00 1.10 -0.44
N MET A 37 -6.83 2.42 -0.39
CA MET A 37 -6.17 3.19 -1.45
C MET A 37 -4.74 2.67 -1.69
N PHE A 38 -3.95 2.49 -0.64
CA PHE A 38 -2.58 1.96 -0.72
C PHE A 38 -2.54 0.55 -1.34
N SER A 39 -3.46 -0.32 -0.95
CA SER A 39 -3.54 -1.68 -1.51
C SER A 39 -3.91 -1.67 -3.00
N PHE A 40 -4.75 -0.73 -3.44
CA PHE A 40 -5.08 -0.55 -4.85
C PHE A 40 -3.89 -0.05 -5.66
N ILE A 41 -3.13 0.91 -5.12
CA ILE A 41 -1.89 1.42 -5.74
C ILE A 41 -0.87 0.28 -5.92
N LEU A 42 -0.62 -0.50 -4.86
CA LEU A 42 0.26 -1.67 -4.96
C LEU A 42 -0.21 -2.66 -6.02
N LYS A 43 -1.50 -3.00 -6.02
CA LYS A 43 -2.09 -3.89 -7.01
C LYS A 43 -1.86 -3.39 -8.43
N HIS A 44 -2.06 -2.10 -8.69
CA HIS A 44 -1.82 -1.50 -10.00
C HIS A 44 -0.37 -1.74 -10.47
N PHE A 45 0.62 -1.42 -9.63
CA PHE A 45 2.03 -1.58 -9.98
C PHE A 45 2.45 -3.04 -10.23
N PHE A 46 1.87 -3.99 -9.48
CA PHE A 46 2.06 -5.41 -9.75
C PHE A 46 1.40 -5.85 -11.07
N GLN A 47 0.18 -5.37 -11.36
CA GLN A 47 -0.55 -5.75 -12.58
C GLN A 47 0.15 -5.28 -13.86
N ILE A 48 0.73 -4.09 -13.85
CA ILE A 48 1.53 -3.57 -14.97
C ILE A 48 2.98 -4.10 -14.97
N LYS A 49 3.34 -4.99 -14.03
CA LYS A 49 4.68 -5.57 -13.87
C LYS A 49 5.80 -4.55 -13.69
N SER A 50 5.49 -3.37 -13.15
CA SER A 50 6.49 -2.35 -12.80
C SER A 50 7.29 -2.69 -11.53
N ILE A 51 6.72 -3.56 -10.68
CA ILE A 51 7.38 -4.08 -9.48
C ILE A 51 7.17 -5.58 -9.39
N GLU A 52 8.19 -6.29 -8.91
CA GLU A 52 8.12 -7.73 -8.62
C GLU A 52 7.94 -8.01 -7.13
N LYS A 53 8.41 -7.09 -6.27
CA LYS A 53 8.37 -7.21 -4.81
C LYS A 53 7.96 -5.87 -4.20
N ALA A 54 7.29 -5.93 -3.05
CA ALA A 54 6.95 -4.74 -2.28
C ALA A 54 7.24 -4.96 -0.79
N CYS A 55 7.80 -3.94 -0.14
CA CYS A 55 7.97 -3.90 1.31
C CYS A 55 6.97 -2.92 1.90
N VAL A 56 6.09 -3.39 2.79
CA VAL A 56 5.11 -2.56 3.47
C VAL A 56 5.50 -2.47 4.95
N LEU A 57 5.78 -1.26 5.42
CA LEU A 57 6.19 -1.00 6.80
C LEU A 57 5.00 -0.54 7.63
N VAL A 58 4.76 -1.21 8.77
CA VAL A 58 3.64 -0.89 9.67
C VAL A 58 4.15 -0.85 11.11
N HIS A 59 3.65 0.10 11.91
CA HIS A 59 4.12 0.28 13.31
C HIS A 59 3.27 -0.47 14.35
N ARG A 60 2.05 -0.93 14.01
CA ARG A 60 1.13 -1.60 14.94
C ARG A 60 0.69 -2.98 14.42
N ASP A 61 0.69 -3.96 15.30
CA ASP A 61 0.37 -5.36 14.99
C ASP A 61 -1.07 -5.55 14.53
N GLU A 62 -2.00 -4.83 15.14
CA GLU A 62 -3.42 -4.82 14.77
C GLU A 62 -3.61 -4.34 13.33
N LEU A 63 -2.86 -3.30 12.93
CA LEU A 63 -2.85 -2.80 11.55
C LEU A 63 -2.18 -3.80 10.61
N MET A 64 -1.17 -4.54 11.07
CA MET A 64 -0.54 -5.60 10.30
C MET A 64 -1.55 -6.71 9.97
N GLN A 65 -2.33 -7.20 10.94
CA GLN A 65 -3.32 -8.25 10.70
C GLN A 65 -4.45 -7.79 9.78
N GLN A 66 -4.95 -6.56 9.98
CA GLN A 66 -5.96 -5.94 9.10
C GLN A 66 -5.44 -5.81 7.66
N ASN A 67 -4.20 -5.35 7.50
CA ASN A 67 -3.55 -5.19 6.20
C ASN A 67 -3.34 -6.55 5.52
N LYS A 68 -2.86 -7.57 6.25
CA LYS A 68 -2.59 -8.91 5.70
C LYS A 68 -3.85 -9.53 5.08
N LYS A 69 -5.00 -9.41 5.74
CA LYS A 69 -6.28 -9.92 5.20
C LYS A 69 -6.68 -9.18 3.93
N LEU A 70 -6.58 -7.85 3.93
CA LEU A 70 -6.96 -7.00 2.79
C LEU A 70 -6.02 -7.20 1.59
N LEU A 71 -4.70 -7.21 1.83
CA LEU A 71 -3.69 -7.46 0.81
C LEU A 71 -3.82 -8.87 0.22
N LYS A 72 -4.10 -9.90 1.04
CA LYS A 72 -4.40 -11.26 0.57
C LYS A 72 -5.60 -11.32 -0.38
N LEU A 73 -6.65 -10.58 -0.08
CA LEU A 73 -7.85 -10.52 -0.93
C LEU A 73 -7.62 -9.73 -2.22
N LEU A 74 -6.78 -8.68 -2.18
CA LEU A 74 -6.58 -7.78 -3.32
C LEU A 74 -5.48 -8.24 -4.28
N ILE A 75 -4.47 -8.94 -3.76
CA ILE A 75 -3.28 -9.39 -4.49
C ILE A 75 -3.20 -10.92 -4.36
N GLN A 76 -3.85 -11.64 -5.28
CA GLN A 76 -3.79 -13.12 -5.32
C GLN A 76 -2.37 -13.67 -5.57
N ILE A 77 -1.37 -12.83 -5.89
CA ILE A 77 -0.01 -13.20 -6.33
C ILE A 77 1.01 -13.09 -5.17
N LEU A 78 0.59 -13.39 -3.94
CA LEU A 78 1.38 -13.16 -2.72
C LEU A 78 2.47 -14.23 -2.46
N GLN A 79 3.51 -14.25 -3.28
CA GLN A 79 4.83 -14.74 -2.85
C GLN A 79 5.82 -13.60 -2.54
N HIS A 80 5.51 -12.34 -2.89
CA HIS A 80 6.53 -11.28 -2.98
C HIS A 80 6.27 -9.99 -2.19
N VAL A 81 5.21 -9.91 -1.37
CA VAL A 81 5.03 -8.78 -0.44
C VAL A 81 5.55 -9.15 0.94
N ILE A 82 6.53 -8.39 1.42
CA ILE A 82 7.06 -8.53 2.78
C ILE A 82 6.43 -7.42 3.63
N LEU A 83 5.71 -7.83 4.68
CA LEU A 83 5.12 -6.91 5.65
C LEU A 83 6.03 -6.89 6.87
N MET A 84 6.77 -5.81 7.06
CA MET A 84 7.69 -5.66 8.20
C MET A 84 7.10 -4.74 9.26
N GLN A 85 7.26 -5.14 10.52
CA GLN A 85 7.02 -4.26 11.64
C GLN A 85 8.28 -3.46 11.95
N LYS A 86 8.11 -2.16 12.16
CA LYS A 86 9.19 -1.35 12.71
C LYS A 86 9.34 -1.72 14.18
N LEU A 87 10.37 -2.51 14.51
CA LEU A 87 10.78 -2.78 15.88
C LEU A 87 10.94 -1.44 16.62
N LYS A 88 10.31 -1.31 17.78
CA LYS A 88 10.27 -0.06 18.55
C LYS A 88 11.66 0.45 18.96
N ASN A 89 12.71 -0.36 18.85
CA ASN A 89 14.08 0.01 19.17
C ASN A 89 15.04 -0.47 18.08
N GLY A 90 15.78 0.46 17.46
CA GLY A 90 16.99 0.15 16.71
C GLY A 90 16.82 -0.09 15.21
N ILE A 91 17.28 0.90 14.44
CA ILE A 91 17.97 0.83 13.15
C ILE A 91 18.04 -0.59 12.53
N LEU A 92 17.45 -0.74 11.34
CA LEU A 92 17.80 -1.79 10.38
C LEU A 92 19.32 -1.77 10.18
N LYS A 93 20.04 -2.72 10.80
CA LYS A 93 21.40 -3.08 10.42
C LYS A 93 21.34 -4.24 9.43
#